data_AF-A0A1H4LRJ4-F1
#
_entry.id   AF-A0A1H4LRJ4-F1
#
_cell.length_a   1.000
_cell.length_b   1.000
_cell.length_c   1.000
_cell.angle_alpha   90.00
_cell.angle_beta   90.00
_cell.angle_gamma   90.00
#
_symmetry.space_group_name_H-M   'P 1'
#
loop_
_entity.id
_entity.type
_entity.pdbx_description
1 polymer ?
#
loop_
_entity_poly.entity_id
_entity_poly.type
_entity_poly.pdbx_seq_one_letter_code
_entity_poly.pdbx_strand_id
1 'polypeptide(L)'
;MTGAMAYAAYAAMAAATMYSVYSTQQSGKQASLNANSQAEQAQADADAAASAATVQADRIRRLARNQAGEANAALAASGVEVGEGTAININKEIYANAEEDATLTFLNGQSQKARGQVDASNYRLAGAQARSQANAQSIGTVLSTGAQMGMSWKASAAGRNGSAAAVGGA
;
A
#
# COMPACT_ATOMS: atom_id res chain seq x y z
N MET A 1 -2.64 1.63 -56.44
CA MET A 1 -2.89 2.36 -55.17
C MET A 1 -2.56 1.53 -53.91
N THR A 2 -1.75 0.47 -54.00
CA THR A 2 -1.63 -0.55 -52.92
C THR A 2 -0.44 -0.35 -51.98
N GLY A 3 0.61 0.40 -52.36
CA GLY A 3 1.80 0.61 -51.51
C GLY A 3 1.62 1.69 -50.44
N ALA A 4 1.03 2.83 -50.80
CA ALA A 4 0.86 3.98 -49.90
C ALA A 4 -0.16 3.71 -48.78
N MET A 5 -1.26 2.99 -49.06
CA MET A 5 -2.23 2.60 -48.02
C MET A 5 -1.64 1.58 -47.06
N ALA A 6 -0.83 0.63 -47.53
CA ALA A 6 -0.16 -0.33 -46.65
C ALA A 6 0.85 0.39 -45.73
N TYR A 7 1.66 1.30 -46.28
CA TYR A 7 2.61 2.08 -45.49
C TYR A 7 1.92 2.98 -44.46
N ALA A 8 0.81 3.63 -44.84
CA ALA A 8 -0.01 4.43 -43.93
C ALA A 8 -0.65 3.60 -42.81
N ALA A 9 -1.14 2.39 -43.12
CA ALA A 9 -1.69 1.47 -42.12
C ALA A 9 -0.60 0.97 -41.15
N TYR A 10 0.58 0.64 -41.66
CA TYR A 10 1.73 0.25 -40.82
C TYR A 10 2.22 1.39 -39.93
N ALA A 11 2.30 2.62 -40.46
CA ALA A 11 2.66 3.80 -39.69
C ALA A 11 1.61 4.14 -38.61
N ALA A 12 0.32 4.00 -38.94
CA ALA A 12 -0.77 4.20 -37.98
C ALA A 12 -0.77 3.16 -36.86
N MET A 13 -0.50 1.88 -37.17
CA MET A 13 -0.36 0.84 -36.14
C MET A 13 0.87 1.08 -35.26
N ALA A 14 2.02 1.42 -35.84
CA ALA A 14 3.21 1.75 -35.06
C ALA A 14 2.97 2.94 -34.11
N ALA A 15 2.31 3.99 -34.59
CA ALA A 15 1.94 5.15 -33.77
C ALA A 15 0.94 4.78 -32.66
N ALA A 16 -0.08 3.97 -32.96
CA ALA A 16 -1.06 3.50 -31.98
C ALA A 16 -0.43 2.65 -30.88
N THR A 17 0.49 1.75 -31.24
CA THR A 17 1.24 0.91 -30.28
C THR A 17 2.17 1.74 -29.41
N MET A 18 2.88 2.73 -29.98
CA MET A 18 3.70 3.66 -29.18
C MET A 18 2.84 4.45 -28.20
N TYR A 19 1.68 4.95 -28.63
CA TYR A 19 0.75 5.68 -27.77
C TYR A 19 0.18 4.79 -26.65
N SER A 20 -0.22 3.55 -26.96
CA SER A 20 -0.76 2.62 -25.95
C SER A 20 0.30 2.18 -24.94
N VAL A 21 1.55 1.99 -25.38
CA VAL A 21 2.67 1.68 -24.48
C VAL A 21 2.96 2.84 -23.56
N TYR A 22 2.98 4.07 -24.10
CA TYR A 22 3.22 5.28 -23.33
C TYR A 22 2.13 5.51 -22.28
N SER A 23 0.85 5.40 -22.66
CA SER A 23 -0.27 5.58 -21.73
C SER A 23 -0.30 4.51 -20.63
N THR A 24 -0.03 3.24 -20.96
CA THR A 24 0.04 2.14 -19.99
C THR A 24 1.22 2.27 -19.03
N GLN A 25 2.40 2.69 -19.50
CA GLN A 25 3.53 2.95 -18.60
C GLN A 25 3.27 4.14 -17.68
N GLN A 26 2.67 5.22 -18.20
CA GLN A 26 2.36 6.39 -17.41
C GLN A 26 1.32 6.08 -16.33
N SER A 27 0.27 5.30 -16.65
CA SER A 27 -0.74 4.87 -15.67
C SER A 27 -0.13 3.96 -14.59
N GLY A 28 0.76 3.03 -14.94
CA GLY A 28 1.46 2.18 -13.98
C GLY A 28 2.38 2.98 -13.03
N LYS A 29 3.08 4.00 -13.54
CA LYS A 29 3.88 4.91 -12.71
C LYS A 29 3.01 5.73 -11.77
N GLN A 30 1.89 6.27 -12.25
CA GLN A 30 0.93 7.02 -11.43
C GLN A 30 0.33 6.14 -10.33
N ALA A 31 -0.04 4.90 -10.65
CA ALA A 31 -0.56 3.93 -9.68
C ALA A 31 0.47 3.65 -8.57
N SER A 32 1.74 3.46 -8.94
CA SER A 32 2.83 3.27 -7.98
C SER A 32 3.05 4.48 -7.08
N LEU A 33 3.00 5.70 -7.62
CA LEU A 33 3.13 6.94 -6.82
C LEU A 33 1.97 7.11 -5.85
N ASN A 34 0.74 6.90 -6.32
CA ASN A 34 -0.45 6.97 -5.48
C ASN A 34 -0.42 5.91 -4.37
N ALA A 35 0.04 4.69 -4.69
CA ALA A 35 0.15 3.62 -3.71
C ALA A 35 1.25 3.90 -2.67
N ASN A 36 2.38 4.47 -3.08
CA ASN A 36 3.43 4.91 -2.16
C ASN A 36 2.94 6.03 -1.23
N SER A 37 2.17 6.99 -1.76
CA SER A 37 1.60 8.06 -0.94
C SER A 37 0.58 7.51 0.07
N GLN A 38 -0.27 6.56 -0.33
CA GLN A 38 -1.19 5.89 0.59
C GLN A 38 -0.44 5.08 1.65
N ALA A 39 0.66 4.43 1.28
CA ALA A 39 1.50 3.71 2.22
C ALA A 39 2.14 4.65 3.26
N GLU A 40 2.63 5.81 2.82
CA GLU A 40 3.23 6.81 3.70
C GLU A 40 2.20 7.43 4.64
N GLN A 41 1.00 7.74 4.15
CA GLN A 41 -0.12 8.21 4.97
C GLN A 41 -0.52 7.17 6.01
N ALA A 42 -0.75 5.91 5.60
CA ALA A 42 -1.10 4.83 6.51
C ALA A 42 -0.03 4.60 7.59
N GLN A 43 1.25 4.73 7.22
CA GLN A 43 2.35 4.60 8.17
C GLN A 43 2.41 5.79 9.15
N ALA A 44 2.23 7.02 8.66
CA ALA A 44 2.22 8.23 9.47
C ALA A 44 1.06 8.23 10.48
N ASP A 45 -0.15 7.87 10.03
CA ASP A 45 -1.33 7.76 10.90
C ASP A 45 -1.13 6.71 11.99
N ALA A 46 -0.55 5.57 11.62
CA ALA A 46 -0.30 4.47 12.55
C ALA A 46 0.81 4.81 13.56
N ASP A 47 1.86 5.54 13.13
CA ASP A 47 2.89 6.07 14.02
C ASP A 47 2.34 7.15 14.97
N ALA A 48 1.48 8.03 14.48
CA ALA A 48 0.81 9.04 15.30
C ALA A 48 -0.10 8.39 16.36
N ALA A 49 -0.86 7.36 15.98
CA ALA A 49 -1.72 6.61 16.90
C ALA A 49 -0.90 5.91 18.00
N ALA A 50 0.22 5.27 17.66
CA ALA A 50 1.12 4.66 18.65
C ALA A 50 1.77 5.69 19.57
N SER A 51 2.18 6.83 19.05
CA SER A 51 2.72 7.93 19.86
C SER A 51 1.67 8.47 20.83
N ALA A 52 0.44 8.69 20.36
CA ALA A 52 -0.67 9.13 21.19
C ALA A 52 -1.00 8.12 22.30
N ALA A 53 -1.01 6.82 21.98
CA ALA A 53 -1.20 5.75 22.95
C ALA A 53 -0.10 5.71 24.02
N THR A 54 1.15 5.97 23.63
CA THR A 54 2.28 6.05 24.58
C THR A 54 2.11 7.23 25.54
N VAL A 55 1.75 8.41 25.03
CA VAL A 55 1.47 9.59 25.86
C VAL A 55 0.27 9.34 26.79
N GLN A 56 -0.76 8.66 26.31
CA GLN A 56 -1.93 8.31 27.11
C GLN A 56 -1.59 7.31 28.23
N ALA A 57 -0.77 6.29 27.94
CA ALA A 57 -0.27 5.36 28.95
C ALA A 57 0.52 6.09 30.06
N ASP A 58 1.38 7.04 29.70
CA ASP A 58 2.11 7.85 30.68
C ASP A 58 1.19 8.78 31.48
N ARG A 59 0.11 9.28 30.87
CA ARG A 59 -0.93 10.04 31.57
C ARG A 59 -1.65 9.18 32.60
N ILE A 60 -2.01 7.94 32.28
CA ILE A 60 -2.65 6.99 33.21
C ILE A 60 -1.75 6.77 34.43
N ARG A 61 -0.46 6.49 34.21
CA ARG A 61 0.53 6.34 35.30
C ARG A 61 0.64 7.59 36.18
N ARG A 62 0.55 8.79 35.59
CA ARG A 62 0.56 10.06 36.34
C ARG A 62 -0.71 10.22 37.19
N LEU A 63 -1.88 9.92 36.62
CA LEU A 63 -3.16 10.00 37.34
C LEU A 63 -3.20 9.02 38.52
N ALA A 64 -2.66 7.81 38.35
CA ALA A 64 -2.55 6.82 39.41
C ALA A 64 -1.73 7.33 40.62
N ARG A 65 -0.60 8.00 40.36
CA ARG A 65 0.20 8.62 41.43
C ARG A 65 -0.56 9.70 42.17
N ASN A 66 -1.29 10.55 41.45
CA ASN A 66 -2.11 11.59 42.06
C ASN A 66 -3.24 10.97 42.90
N GLN A 67 -3.91 9.95 42.39
CA GLN A 67 -5.01 9.28 43.07
C GLN A 67 -4.55 8.52 44.32
N ALA A 68 -3.38 7.86 44.26
CA ALA A 68 -2.75 7.27 45.44
C ALA A 68 -2.40 8.34 46.49
N GLY A 69 -1.91 9.51 46.06
CA GLY A 69 -1.64 10.66 46.93
C GLY A 69 -2.91 11.19 47.61
N GLU A 70 -3.99 11.37 46.85
CA GLU A 70 -5.30 11.79 47.35
C GLU A 70 -5.92 10.76 48.30
N ALA A 71 -5.82 9.47 47.99
CA ALA A 71 -6.29 8.39 48.85
C ALA A 71 -5.53 8.40 50.19
N ASN A 72 -4.19 8.51 50.16
CA ASN A 72 -3.39 8.63 51.37
C ASN A 72 -3.74 9.88 52.19
N ALA A 73 -3.93 11.03 51.53
CA ALA A 73 -4.31 12.28 52.20
C ALA A 73 -5.71 12.20 52.82
N ALA A 74 -6.68 11.58 52.13
CA ALA A 74 -8.04 11.38 52.64
C ALA A 74 -8.06 10.41 53.82
N LEU A 75 -7.30 9.31 53.77
CA LEU A 75 -7.15 8.37 54.88
C LEU A 75 -6.53 9.08 56.10
N ALA A 76 -5.46 9.87 55.90
CA ALA A 76 -4.84 10.67 56.96
C ALA A 76 -5.80 11.73 57.55
N ALA A 77 -6.60 12.41 56.72
CA ALA A 77 -7.55 13.43 57.15
C ALA A 77 -8.77 12.85 57.88
N SER A 78 -9.18 11.63 57.54
CA SER A 78 -10.35 10.98 58.14
C SER A 78 -10.12 10.49 59.58
N GLY A 79 -8.87 10.44 60.04
CA GLY A 79 -8.51 10.03 61.41
C GLY A 79 -8.92 8.59 61.76
N VAL A 80 -9.44 7.85 60.80
CA VAL A 80 -9.84 6.46 60.96
C VAL A 80 -8.55 5.64 60.93
N GLU A 81 -8.37 4.77 61.91
CA GLU A 81 -7.34 3.73 61.93
C GLU A 81 -7.67 2.68 60.86
N VAL A 82 -7.68 3.10 59.60
CA VAL A 82 -7.52 2.22 58.45
C VAL A 82 -6.09 1.70 58.53
N GLY A 83 -5.87 0.66 59.34
CA GLY A 83 -4.55 0.11 59.62
C GLY A 83 -3.70 -0.02 58.35
N GLU A 84 -2.37 0.13 58.46
CA GLU A 84 -1.42 0.22 57.34
C GLU A 84 -1.74 -0.73 56.17
N GLY A 85 -2.26 -1.93 56.43
CA GLY A 85 -2.71 -2.88 55.43
C GLY A 85 -3.78 -2.37 54.44
N THR A 86 -4.78 -1.60 54.88
CA THR A 86 -5.86 -1.11 54.01
C THR A 86 -5.37 -0.01 53.06
N ALA A 87 -4.57 0.92 53.56
CA ALA A 87 -3.96 1.98 52.74
C ALA A 87 -2.97 1.40 51.71
N ILE A 88 -2.16 0.42 52.11
CA ILE A 88 -1.24 -0.28 51.20
C ILE A 88 -2.00 -1.06 50.12
N ASN A 89 -3.11 -1.70 50.47
CA ASN A 89 -3.93 -2.45 49.51
C ASN A 89 -4.60 -1.52 48.48
N ILE A 90 -5.20 -0.40 48.93
CA ILE A 90 -5.82 0.59 48.01
C ILE A 90 -4.78 1.14 47.03
N ASN A 91 -3.60 1.53 47.51
CA ASN A 91 -2.55 2.03 46.64
C ASN A 91 -2.07 0.97 45.64
N LYS A 92 -1.88 -0.27 46.09
CA LYS A 92 -1.53 -1.39 45.19
C LYS A 92 -2.57 -1.58 44.10
N GLU A 93 -3.84 -1.52 44.44
CA GLU A 93 -4.94 -1.70 43.50
C GLU A 93 -5.02 -0.54 42.49
N ILE A 94 -4.83 0.71 42.94
CA ILE A 94 -4.72 1.88 42.06
C ILE A 94 -3.57 1.72 41.06
N TYR A 95 -2.38 1.33 41.54
CA TYR A 95 -1.21 1.17 40.67
C TYR A 95 -1.36 -0.03 39.72
N ALA A 96 -1.89 -1.17 40.20
CA ALA A 96 -2.10 -2.36 39.38
C ALA A 96 -3.08 -2.08 38.23
N ASN A 97 -4.24 -1.49 38.55
CA ASN A 97 -5.24 -1.14 37.54
C ASN A 97 -4.69 -0.13 36.52
N ALA A 98 -3.93 0.87 36.99
CA ALA A 98 -3.34 1.85 36.11
C ALA A 98 -2.21 1.29 35.22
N GLU A 99 -1.41 0.35 35.73
CA GLU A 99 -0.41 -0.34 34.92
C GLU A 99 -1.06 -1.25 33.88
N GLU A 100 -2.14 -1.95 34.24
CA GLU A 100 -2.92 -2.75 33.31
C GLU A 100 -3.50 -1.87 32.18
N ASP A 101 -4.21 -0.79 32.53
CA ASP A 101 -4.79 0.15 31.57
C ASP A 101 -3.73 0.81 30.68
N ALA A 102 -2.60 1.23 31.26
CA ALA A 102 -1.50 1.83 30.51
C ALA A 102 -0.87 0.82 29.54
N THR A 103 -0.70 -0.43 29.96
CA THR A 103 -0.13 -1.49 29.15
C THR A 103 -1.08 -1.87 28.02
N LEU A 104 -2.37 -2.04 28.29
CA LEU A 104 -3.39 -2.30 27.28
C LEU A 104 -3.47 -1.15 26.28
N THR A 105 -3.44 0.10 26.74
CA THR A 105 -3.42 1.29 25.87
C THR A 105 -2.21 1.26 24.94
N PHE A 106 -1.01 1.06 25.50
CA PHE A 106 0.22 0.98 24.73
C PHE A 106 0.21 -0.17 23.73
N LEU A 107 -0.17 -1.38 24.15
CA LEU A 107 -0.24 -2.56 23.29
C LEU A 107 -1.26 -2.40 22.16
N ASN A 108 -2.41 -1.78 22.43
CA ASN A 108 -3.38 -1.46 21.40
C ASN A 108 -2.82 -0.48 20.38
N GLY A 109 -2.12 0.56 20.82
CA GLY A 109 -1.42 1.50 19.93
C GLY A 109 -0.35 0.83 19.07
N GLN A 110 0.48 -0.02 19.69
CA GLN A 110 1.51 -0.79 18.96
C GLN A 110 0.91 -1.80 17.98
N SER A 111 -0.22 -2.43 18.32
CA SER A 111 -0.94 -3.33 17.44
C SER A 111 -1.58 -2.60 16.26
N GLN A 112 -2.02 -1.35 16.44
CA GLN A 112 -2.47 -0.48 15.35
C GLN A 112 -1.30 -0.08 14.45
N LYS A 113 -0.15 0.26 15.02
CA LYS A 113 1.09 0.52 14.28
C LYS A 113 1.52 -0.66 13.41
N ALA A 114 1.53 -1.86 13.97
CA ALA A 114 1.87 -3.08 13.23
C ALA A 114 0.91 -3.30 12.05
N ARG A 115 -0.41 -3.11 12.26
CA ARG A 115 -1.41 -3.18 11.19
C ARG A 115 -1.17 -2.14 10.09
N GLY A 116 -0.96 -0.88 10.46
CA GLY A 116 -0.67 0.18 9.49
C GLY A 116 0.62 -0.05 8.70
N GLN A 117 1.65 -0.65 9.31
CA GLN A 117 2.88 -1.06 8.61
C GLN A 117 2.62 -2.18 7.59
N VAL A 118 1.79 -3.16 7.95
CA VAL A 118 1.37 -4.22 7.02
C VAL A 118 0.59 -3.60 5.86
N ASP A 119 -0.37 -2.72 6.12
CA ASP A 119 -1.14 -2.05 5.08
C ASP A 119 -0.24 -1.19 4.17
N ALA A 120 0.70 -0.44 4.74
CA ALA A 120 1.69 0.31 3.98
C ALA A 120 2.55 -0.60 3.09
N SER A 121 2.97 -1.76 3.60
CA SER A 121 3.71 -2.75 2.81
C SER A 121 2.86 -3.31 1.66
N ASN A 122 1.58 -3.57 1.90
CA ASN A 122 0.62 -4.04 0.90
C ASN A 122 0.39 -2.99 -0.19
N TYR A 123 0.22 -1.72 0.16
CA TYR A 123 0.10 -0.63 -0.80
C TYR A 123 1.36 -0.52 -1.68
N ARG A 124 2.56 -0.54 -1.08
CA ARG A 124 3.82 -0.52 -1.84
C ARG A 124 3.92 -1.71 -2.79
N LEU A 125 3.56 -2.91 -2.32
CA LEU A 125 3.55 -4.12 -3.14
C LEU A 125 2.56 -4.02 -4.30
N ALA A 126 1.34 -3.57 -4.06
CA ALA A 126 0.33 -3.36 -5.09
C ALA A 126 0.81 -2.35 -6.14
N GLY A 127 1.45 -1.25 -5.72
CA GLY A 127 2.06 -0.28 -6.62
C GLY A 127 3.19 -0.86 -7.47
N ALA A 128 4.08 -1.65 -6.86
CA ALA A 128 5.15 -2.35 -7.57
C ALA A 128 4.60 -3.37 -8.58
N GLN A 129 3.56 -4.10 -8.19
CA GLN A 129 2.90 -5.08 -9.05
C GLN A 129 2.17 -4.40 -10.22
N ALA A 130 1.49 -3.27 -9.99
CA ALA A 130 0.85 -2.48 -11.05
C ALA A 130 1.88 -1.97 -12.07
N ARG A 131 3.05 -1.51 -11.60
CA ARG A 131 4.16 -1.09 -12.48
C ARG A 131 4.75 -2.26 -13.26
N SER A 132 4.94 -3.40 -12.62
CA SER A 132 5.40 -4.63 -13.28
C SER A 132 4.41 -5.10 -14.35
N GLN A 133 3.10 -5.10 -14.05
CA GLN A 133 2.05 -5.44 -15.01
C GLN A 133 1.99 -4.46 -16.18
N ALA A 134 2.11 -3.15 -15.93
CA ALA A 134 2.16 -2.15 -17.00
C ALA A 134 3.37 -2.37 -17.94
N ASN A 135 4.52 -2.74 -17.38
CA ASN A 135 5.70 -3.09 -18.17
C ASN A 135 5.49 -4.40 -18.96
N ALA A 136 4.91 -5.43 -18.35
CA ALA A 136 4.62 -6.68 -19.04
C ALA A 136 3.58 -6.50 -20.15
N GLN A 137 2.52 -5.73 -19.90
CA GLN A 137 1.50 -5.40 -20.90
C GLN A 137 2.09 -4.59 -22.06
N SER A 138 2.91 -3.58 -21.78
CA SER A 138 3.55 -2.81 -22.85
C SER A 138 4.48 -3.66 -23.71
N ILE A 139 5.28 -4.56 -23.12
CA ILE A 139 6.07 -5.54 -23.87
C ILE A 139 5.16 -6.46 -24.69
N GLY A 140 4.08 -6.97 -24.11
CA GLY A 140 3.09 -7.81 -24.79
C GLY A 140 2.40 -7.08 -25.96
N THR A 141 2.10 -5.80 -25.81
CA THR A 141 1.51 -4.97 -26.87
C THR A 141 2.50 -4.73 -28.01
N VAL A 142 3.77 -4.45 -27.70
CA VAL A 142 4.83 -4.32 -28.73
C VAL A 142 5.05 -5.66 -29.45
N LEU A 143 5.15 -6.75 -28.70
CA LEU A 143 5.40 -8.08 -29.26
C LEU A 143 4.22 -8.58 -30.10
N SER A 144 2.98 -8.40 -29.63
CA SER A 144 1.78 -8.80 -30.39
C SER A 144 1.59 -7.94 -31.64
N THR A 145 1.83 -6.62 -31.56
CA THR A 145 1.85 -5.75 -32.74
C THR A 145 2.92 -6.21 -33.73
N GLY A 146 4.15 -6.44 -33.24
CA GLY A 146 5.26 -6.92 -34.06
C GLY A 146 5.00 -8.29 -34.69
N ALA A 147 4.35 -9.21 -33.98
CA ALA A 147 3.95 -10.51 -34.48
C ALA A 147 2.80 -10.43 -35.49
N GLN A 148 1.82 -9.54 -35.29
CA GLN A 148 0.74 -9.29 -36.26
C GLN A 148 1.27 -8.65 -37.53
N MET A 149 2.16 -7.67 -37.41
CA MET A 149 2.92 -7.11 -38.52
C MET A 149 3.72 -8.22 -39.22
N GLY A 150 4.40 -9.06 -38.43
CA GLY A 150 5.14 -10.27 -38.76
C GLY A 150 4.35 -11.37 -39.50
N MET A 151 3.09 -11.56 -39.16
CA MET A 151 2.22 -12.52 -39.82
C MET A 151 1.58 -11.90 -41.05
N SER A 152 1.29 -10.59 -41.02
CA SER A 152 0.73 -9.85 -42.15
C SER A 152 1.70 -9.75 -43.32
N TRP A 153 3.00 -9.43 -43.13
CA TRP A 153 3.97 -9.45 -44.24
C TRP A 153 4.15 -10.87 -44.80
N LYS A 154 4.18 -11.90 -43.94
CA LYS A 154 4.31 -13.30 -44.37
C LYS A 154 3.07 -13.78 -45.12
N ALA A 155 1.87 -13.42 -44.67
CA ALA A 155 0.60 -13.71 -45.36
C ALA A 155 0.50 -12.94 -46.69
N SER A 156 0.95 -11.68 -46.71
CA SER A 156 1.05 -10.87 -47.94
C SER A 156 2.05 -11.44 -48.94
N ALA A 157 3.18 -11.97 -48.46
CA ALA A 157 4.20 -12.63 -49.27
C ALA A 157 3.72 -14.00 -49.79
N ALA A 158 3.02 -14.79 -48.96
CA ALA A 158 2.40 -16.06 -49.35
C ALA A 158 1.29 -15.86 -50.40
N GLY A 159 0.45 -14.84 -50.25
CA GLY A 159 -0.59 -14.47 -51.22
C GLY A 159 -0.03 -13.99 -52.56
N ARG A 160 1.11 -13.27 -52.57
CA ARG A 160 1.83 -12.91 -53.81
C ARG A 160 2.54 -14.09 -54.47
N ASN A 161 3.05 -15.06 -53.70
CA ASN A 161 3.72 -16.23 -54.26
C ASN A 161 2.73 -17.24 -54.87
N GLY A 162 1.51 -17.35 -54.31
CA GLY A 162 0.43 -18.17 -54.89
C GLY A 162 -0.15 -17.61 -56.19
N SER A 163 0.01 -16.31 -56.46
CA SER A 163 -0.42 -15.66 -57.71
C SER A 163 0.71 -15.52 -58.75
N ALA A 164 1.97 -15.66 -58.34
CA ALA A 164 3.12 -15.76 -59.25
C ALA A 164 3.29 -17.16 -59.86
N ALA A 165 2.80 -18.21 -59.20
CA ALA A 165 2.86 -19.59 -59.72
C ALA A 165 1.76 -19.93 -60.76
N ALA A 166 0.82 -19.03 -61.05
CA ALA A 166 -0.30 -19.28 -61.96
C ALA A 166 -0.20 -18.59 -63.33
N VAL A 167 0.93 -17.93 -63.65
CA VAL A 167 1.13 -17.21 -64.94
C VAL A 167 2.34 -17.76 -65.71
N GLY A 168 2.49 -19.09 -65.74
CA GLY A 168 3.59 -19.74 -66.44
C GLY A 168 3.42 -21.26 -66.55
N GLY A 169 2.40 -21.71 -67.27
CA GLY A 169 2.20 -23.11 -67.63
C GLY A 169 1.49 -23.16 -68.97
N ALA A 170 2.08 -23.90 -69.91
CA ALA A 170 1.78 -24.01 -71.34
C ALA A 170 0.33 -24.38 -71.69
#